data_AF-A0A820FFB3-F1
#
_entry.id   AF-A0A820FFB3-F1
#
_cell.length_a   1.000
_cell.length_b   1.000
_cell.length_c   1.000
_cell.angle_alpha   90.00
_cell.angle_beta   90.00
_cell.angle_gamma   90.00
#
_symmetry.space_group_name_H-M   'P 1'
#
loop_
_entity.id
_entity.type
_entity.pdbx_description
1 polymer ?
#
loop_
_entity_poly.entity_id
_entity_poly.type
_entity_poly.pdbx_seq_one_letter_code
_entity_poly.pdbx_strand_id
1 'polypeptide(L)'
;ILGGGIKDTKDESMTYSICYSSGYFIYDLILMIRFKSIRNSSAIIHHIVILVAGLAGLYTHIAHASHFLMLAEELSTISLNLKTIYHQQPRIHDLFGLLFVVTFILSRLIYGTIICLYTFRAVPKFIQMASDLGDITSIVLVIAQVFLYIFTRLLNLYWTILIVRKLMSVSRHNKSLLQTSSVKVKKKVD
;
A
#
# COMPACT_ATOMS: atom_id res chain seq x y z
N ILE A 1 7.39 5.45 -21.93
CA ILE A 1 5.90 5.48 -21.84
C ILE A 1 5.50 4.08 -21.41
N LEU A 2 5.08 3.90 -20.15
CA LEU A 2 4.44 2.65 -19.75
C LEU A 2 3.15 2.59 -20.57
N GLY A 3 3.02 1.62 -21.48
CA GLY A 3 1.85 1.50 -22.33
C GLY A 3 0.66 1.28 -21.43
N GLY A 4 -0.31 2.19 -21.46
CA GLY A 4 -1.47 2.19 -20.56
C GLY A 4 -2.47 1.06 -20.80
N GLY A 5 -2.01 -0.16 -21.10
CA GLY A 5 -2.86 -1.34 -21.22
C GLY A 5 -3.64 -1.46 -22.50
N ILE A 6 -3.20 -0.76 -23.54
CA ILE A 6 -3.90 -0.75 -24.81
C ILE A 6 -3.66 -2.12 -25.46
N LYS A 7 -4.75 -2.88 -25.67
CA LYS A 7 -4.75 -4.08 -26.51
C LYS A 7 -3.98 -3.80 -27.81
N ASP A 8 -3.15 -4.74 -28.24
CA ASP A 8 -2.32 -4.69 -29.46
C ASP A 8 -0.99 -3.92 -29.38
N THR A 9 -0.60 -3.41 -28.20
CA THR A 9 0.74 -2.77 -28.01
C THR A 9 1.88 -3.75 -27.70
N LYS A 10 1.59 -5.05 -27.52
CA LYS A 10 2.53 -6.09 -27.01
C LYS A 10 3.12 -5.81 -25.61
N ASP A 11 2.56 -4.85 -24.86
CA ASP A 11 2.97 -4.57 -23.48
C ASP A 11 2.31 -5.58 -22.50
N GLU A 12 2.78 -6.83 -22.54
CA GLU A 12 2.29 -7.90 -21.66
C GLU A 12 2.62 -7.64 -20.18
N SER A 13 3.61 -6.77 -19.91
CA SER A 13 4.03 -6.40 -18.56
C SER A 13 2.88 -5.86 -17.73
N MET A 14 2.00 -5.07 -18.34
CA MET A 14 0.85 -4.53 -17.64
C MET A 14 -0.17 -5.61 -17.27
N THR A 15 -0.43 -6.56 -18.18
CA THR A 15 -1.34 -7.68 -17.93
C THR A 15 -0.81 -8.59 -16.82
N TYR A 16 0.49 -8.94 -16.83
CA TYR A 16 1.07 -9.73 -15.75
C TYR A 16 1.03 -8.99 -14.41
N SER A 17 1.32 -7.68 -14.43
CA SER A 17 1.24 -6.83 -13.23
C SER A 17 -0.17 -6.81 -12.66
N ILE A 18 -1.20 -6.70 -13.53
CA ILE A 18 -2.62 -6.77 -13.16
C ILE A 18 -2.96 -8.11 -12.52
N CYS A 19 -2.62 -9.23 -13.19
CA CYS A 19 -2.95 -10.56 -12.71
C CYS A 19 -2.28 -10.85 -11.37
N TYR A 20 -1.00 -10.48 -11.24
CA TYR A 20 -0.24 -10.66 -10.00
C TYR A 20 -0.80 -9.80 -8.86
N SER A 21 -1.04 -8.52 -9.08
CA SER A 21 -1.52 -7.61 -8.05
C SER A 21 -2.96 -7.90 -7.63
N SER A 22 -3.84 -8.25 -8.57
CA SER A 22 -5.23 -8.64 -8.29
C SER A 22 -5.33 -9.99 -7.60
N GLY A 23 -4.55 -10.98 -8.06
CA GLY A 23 -4.49 -12.30 -7.43
C GLY A 23 -4.00 -12.21 -5.99
N TYR A 24 -2.97 -11.39 -5.75
CA TYR A 24 -2.47 -11.16 -4.40
C TYR A 24 -3.47 -10.40 -3.52
N PHE A 25 -4.13 -9.36 -4.04
CA PHE A 25 -5.17 -8.62 -3.31
C PHE A 25 -6.30 -9.56 -2.81
N ILE A 26 -6.78 -10.46 -3.67
CA ILE A 26 -7.81 -11.44 -3.29
C ILE A 26 -7.25 -12.41 -2.23
N TYR A 27 -6.02 -12.88 -2.41
CA TYR A 27 -5.35 -13.75 -1.45
C TYR A 27 -5.21 -13.08 -0.07
N ASP A 28 -4.80 -11.82 -0.01
CA ASP A 28 -4.66 -11.05 1.23
C ASP A 28 -6.01 -10.87 1.94
N LEU A 29 -7.06 -10.56 1.18
CA LEU A 29 -8.42 -10.50 1.70
C LEU A 29 -8.88 -11.84 2.29
N ILE A 30 -8.60 -12.97 1.61
CA ILE A 30 -8.91 -14.31 2.12
C ILE A 30 -8.12 -14.59 3.41
N LEU A 31 -6.84 -14.23 3.48
CA LEU A 31 -6.03 -14.39 4.68
C LEU A 31 -6.62 -13.60 5.86
N MET A 32 -7.04 -12.35 5.63
CA MET A 32 -7.67 -11.52 6.65
C MET A 32 -9.00 -12.09 7.17
N ILE A 33 -9.80 -12.70 6.28
CA ILE A 33 -11.06 -13.36 6.64
C ILE A 33 -10.77 -14.64 7.44
N ARG A 34 -9.77 -15.43 7.02
CA ARG A 34 -9.44 -16.74 7.60
C ARG A 34 -8.70 -16.63 8.94
N PHE A 35 -7.78 -15.68 9.08
CA PHE A 35 -6.89 -15.57 10.24
C PHE A 35 -7.15 -14.29 11.04
N LYS A 36 -7.80 -14.44 12.21
CA LYS A 36 -8.10 -13.32 13.12
C LYS A 36 -6.86 -12.54 13.58
N SER A 37 -5.68 -13.17 13.62
CA SER A 37 -4.41 -12.53 13.99
C SER A 37 -3.90 -11.51 12.96
N ILE A 38 -4.28 -11.68 11.70
CA ILE A 38 -3.93 -10.78 10.59
C ILE A 38 -5.01 -9.69 10.45
N ARG A 39 -6.21 -9.97 10.94
CA ARG A 39 -7.39 -9.12 10.78
C ARG A 39 -7.31 -7.82 11.58
N ASN A 40 -7.16 -6.70 10.86
CA ASN A 40 -7.30 -5.36 11.41
C ASN A 40 -8.47 -4.63 10.72
N SER A 41 -9.38 -4.02 11.49
CA SER A 41 -10.54 -3.30 10.95
C SER A 41 -10.15 -2.21 9.96
N SER A 42 -9.05 -1.49 10.21
CA SER A 42 -8.52 -0.47 9.29
C SER A 42 -8.07 -1.09 7.96
N ALA A 43 -7.46 -2.27 7.99
CA ALA A 43 -7.04 -2.98 6.79
C ALA A 43 -8.22 -3.57 6.01
N ILE A 44 -9.29 -4.02 6.69
CA ILE A 44 -10.53 -4.46 6.02
C ILE A 44 -11.19 -3.28 5.30
N ILE A 45 -11.35 -2.14 6.00
CA ILE A 45 -11.93 -0.93 5.41
C ILE A 45 -11.13 -0.52 4.18
N HIS A 46 -9.79 -0.53 4.27
CA HIS A 46 -8.89 -0.26 3.15
C HIS A 46 -9.14 -1.21 1.96
N HIS A 47 -9.23 -2.53 2.20
CA HIS A 47 -9.52 -3.50 1.14
C HIS A 47 -10.90 -3.29 0.52
N ILE A 48 -11.94 -3.02 1.32
CA ILE A 48 -13.28 -2.74 0.80
C ILE A 48 -13.26 -1.49 -0.07
N VAL A 49 -12.59 -0.42 0.38
CA VAL A 49 -12.46 0.83 -0.39
C VAL A 49 -11.74 0.59 -1.71
N ILE A 50 -10.61 -0.14 -1.71
CA ILE A 50 -9.88 -0.50 -2.93
C ILE A 50 -10.74 -1.34 -3.86
N LEU A 51 -11.44 -2.35 -3.35
CA LEU A 51 -12.29 -3.24 -4.14
C LEU A 51 -13.42 -2.45 -4.80
N VAL A 52 -14.14 -1.62 -4.04
CA VAL A 52 -15.22 -0.79 -4.57
C VAL A 52 -14.68 0.21 -5.60
N ALA A 53 -13.55 0.87 -5.32
CA ALA A 53 -12.93 1.81 -6.25
C ALA A 53 -12.49 1.12 -7.55
N GLY A 54 -11.90 -0.07 -7.45
CA GLY A 54 -11.46 -0.88 -8.59
C GLY A 54 -12.62 -1.39 -9.43
N LEU A 55 -13.68 -1.91 -8.79
CA LEU A 55 -14.90 -2.34 -9.49
C LEU A 55 -15.60 -1.17 -10.18
N ALA A 56 -15.66 0.00 -9.53
CA ALA A 56 -16.19 1.21 -10.15
C ALA A 56 -15.35 1.65 -11.35
N GLY A 57 -14.01 1.64 -11.24
CA GLY A 57 -13.11 1.95 -12.35
C GLY A 57 -13.23 0.96 -13.52
N LEU A 58 -13.44 -0.32 -13.23
CA LEU A 58 -13.69 -1.35 -14.24
C LEU A 58 -15.04 -1.16 -14.94
N TYR A 59 -16.10 -0.89 -14.19
CA TYR A 59 -17.43 -0.69 -14.74
C TYR A 59 -17.54 0.57 -15.60
N THR A 60 -16.87 1.65 -15.19
CA THR A 60 -16.95 2.97 -15.85
C THR A 60 -15.83 3.20 -16.86
N HIS A 61 -14.83 2.31 -16.90
CA HIS A 61 -13.56 2.48 -17.61
C HIS A 61 -12.73 3.71 -17.21
N ILE A 62 -13.13 4.45 -16.17
CA ILE A 62 -12.43 5.64 -15.68
C ILE A 62 -11.27 5.22 -14.77
N ALA A 63 -10.06 5.66 -15.10
CA ALA A 63 -8.84 5.43 -14.32
C ALA A 63 -8.49 3.94 -14.05
N HIS A 64 -9.09 2.99 -14.79
CA HIS A 64 -8.93 1.55 -14.54
C HIS A 64 -7.46 1.11 -14.45
N ALA A 65 -6.59 1.64 -15.33
CA ALA A 65 -5.18 1.29 -15.35
C ALA A 65 -4.48 1.77 -14.07
N SER A 66 -4.81 2.97 -13.58
CA SER A 66 -4.28 3.50 -12.32
C SER A 66 -4.72 2.65 -11.13
N HIS A 67 -5.97 2.16 -11.10
CA HIS A 67 -6.44 1.26 -10.03
C HIS A 67 -5.63 -0.03 -9.97
N PHE A 68 -5.33 -0.63 -11.12
CA PHE A 68 -4.52 -1.84 -11.18
C PHE A 68 -3.06 -1.62 -10.77
N LEU A 69 -2.47 -0.50 -11.15
CA LEU A 69 -1.12 -0.13 -10.70
C LEU A 69 -1.11 0.15 -9.19
N MET A 70 -2.17 0.73 -8.65
CA MET A 70 -2.34 0.95 -7.21
C MET A 70 -2.44 -0.35 -6.41
N LEU A 71 -2.89 -1.47 -7.00
CA LEU A 71 -2.84 -2.77 -6.32
C LEU A 71 -1.41 -3.22 -6.00
N ALA A 72 -0.39 -2.70 -6.70
CA ALA A 72 1.00 -2.96 -6.36
C ALA A 72 1.40 -2.41 -4.97
N GLU A 73 0.62 -1.50 -4.39
CA GLU A 73 0.81 -1.04 -3.00
C GLU A 73 0.62 -2.17 -1.98
N GLU A 74 -0.19 -3.17 -2.32
CA GLU A 74 -0.42 -4.33 -1.46
C GLU A 74 0.78 -5.29 -1.41
N LEU A 75 1.77 -5.15 -2.30
CA LEU A 75 2.99 -5.98 -2.23
C LEU A 75 3.74 -5.85 -0.90
N SER A 76 3.61 -4.69 -0.25
CA SER A 76 4.14 -4.49 1.09
C SER A 76 3.52 -5.43 2.13
N THR A 77 2.25 -5.82 1.98
CA THR A 77 1.58 -6.70 2.95
C THR A 77 2.10 -8.15 2.89
N ILE A 78 2.76 -8.57 1.80
CA ILE A 78 3.40 -9.90 1.70
C ILE A 78 4.38 -10.07 2.87
N SER A 79 5.25 -9.09 3.06
CA SER A 79 6.25 -9.11 4.13
C SER A 79 5.58 -9.06 5.51
N LEU A 80 4.46 -8.34 5.64
CA LEU A 80 3.72 -8.24 6.90
C LEU A 80 3.04 -9.57 7.28
N ASN A 81 2.46 -10.26 6.30
CA ASN A 81 1.84 -11.57 6.48
C ASN A 81 2.88 -12.62 6.85
N LEU A 82 4.01 -12.66 6.13
CA LEU A 82 5.13 -13.56 6.44
C LEU A 82 5.70 -13.28 7.84
N LYS A 83 5.87 -12.01 8.22
CA LYS A 83 6.27 -11.65 9.59
C LYS A 83 5.33 -12.27 10.64
N THR A 84 4.02 -12.25 10.40
CA THR A 84 3.01 -12.77 11.33
C THR A 84 3.08 -14.30 11.41
N ILE A 85 3.27 -14.97 10.26
CA ILE A 85 3.43 -16.43 10.19
C ILE A 85 4.68 -16.88 10.95
N TYR A 86 5.82 -16.21 10.75
CA TYR A 86 7.11 -16.57 11.35
C TYR A 86 7.37 -15.91 12.72
N HIS A 87 6.33 -15.52 13.46
CA HIS A 87 6.48 -14.85 14.78
C HIS A 87 7.26 -15.68 15.82
N GLN A 88 7.30 -17.01 15.67
CA GLN A 88 8.04 -17.92 16.56
C GLN A 88 9.54 -17.96 16.27
N GLN A 89 9.99 -17.40 15.14
CA GLN A 89 11.38 -17.42 14.70
C GLN A 89 11.94 -15.99 14.68
N PRO A 90 12.59 -15.51 15.77
CA PRO A 90 12.91 -14.09 15.95
C PRO A 90 13.70 -13.46 14.80
N ARG A 91 14.72 -14.19 14.28
CA ARG A 91 15.54 -13.70 13.17
C ARG A 91 14.74 -13.50 11.88
N ILE A 92 13.86 -14.43 11.56
CA ILE A 92 13.02 -14.37 10.35
C ILE A 92 11.92 -13.33 10.51
N HIS A 93 11.31 -13.26 11.70
CA HIS A 93 10.35 -12.22 12.06
C HIS A 93 10.92 -10.81 11.86
N ASP A 94 12.14 -10.56 12.35
CA ASP A 94 12.78 -9.25 12.24
C ASP A 94 13.18 -8.92 10.81
N LEU A 95 13.65 -9.92 10.04
CA LEU A 95 13.91 -9.78 8.61
C LEU A 95 12.65 -9.36 7.84
N PHE A 96 11.53 -10.05 8.04
CA PHE A 96 10.26 -9.66 7.39
C PHE A 96 9.72 -8.34 7.90
N GLY A 97 10.01 -7.97 9.16
CA GLY A 97 9.75 -6.63 9.67
C GLY A 97 10.50 -5.55 8.90
N LEU A 98 11.79 -5.77 8.60
CA LEU A 98 12.59 -4.84 7.79
C LEU A 98 12.09 -4.80 6.34
N LEU A 99 11.84 -5.96 5.73
CA LEU A 99 11.31 -6.05 4.36
C LEU A 99 9.97 -5.34 4.24
N PHE A 100 9.09 -5.45 5.24
CA PHE A 100 7.84 -4.71 5.29
C PHE A 100 8.09 -3.19 5.24
N VAL A 101 9.00 -2.66 6.05
CA VAL A 101 9.29 -1.21 6.05
C VAL A 101 9.82 -0.76 4.68
N VAL A 102 10.77 -1.49 4.12
CA VAL A 102 11.36 -1.16 2.81
C VAL A 102 10.30 -1.21 1.71
N THR A 103 9.55 -2.31 1.62
CA THR A 103 8.51 -2.48 0.60
C THR A 103 7.36 -1.49 0.79
N PHE A 104 6.99 -1.13 2.02
CA PHE A 104 5.98 -0.11 2.30
C PHE A 104 6.41 1.26 1.75
N ILE A 105 7.65 1.68 2.00
CA ILE A 105 8.17 2.96 1.49
C ILE A 105 8.21 2.95 -0.05
N LEU A 106 8.78 1.90 -0.65
CA LEU A 106 8.93 1.85 -2.10
C LEU A 106 7.58 1.76 -2.83
N SER A 107 6.71 0.82 -2.44
CA SER A 107 5.43 0.59 -3.12
C SER A 107 4.39 1.65 -2.78
N ARG A 108 4.17 1.96 -1.50
CA ARG A 108 3.08 2.84 -1.10
C ARG A 108 3.46 4.31 -1.14
N LEU A 109 4.63 4.68 -0.61
CA LEU A 109 5.01 6.10 -0.57
C LEU A 109 5.56 6.59 -1.89
N ILE A 110 6.51 5.90 -2.50
CA ILE A 110 7.15 6.38 -3.74
C ILE A 110 6.26 6.04 -4.94
N TYR A 111 6.08 4.77 -5.22
CA TYR A 111 5.39 4.32 -6.44
C TYR A 111 3.92 4.75 -6.45
N GLY A 112 3.20 4.56 -5.34
CA GLY A 112 1.84 5.05 -5.16
C GLY A 112 1.65 6.55 -5.36
N THR A 113 2.59 7.37 -4.84
CA THR A 113 2.54 8.83 -5.04
C THR A 113 2.78 9.20 -6.50
N ILE A 114 3.68 8.50 -7.20
CA ILE A 114 3.90 8.71 -8.64
C ILE A 114 2.62 8.45 -9.44
N ILE A 115 1.92 7.34 -9.16
CA ILE A 115 0.63 7.02 -9.81
C ILE A 115 -0.43 8.08 -9.50
N CYS A 116 -0.50 8.52 -8.24
CA CYS A 116 -1.44 9.56 -7.80
C CYS A 116 -1.19 10.89 -8.53
N LEU A 117 0.07 11.34 -8.61
CA LEU A 117 0.46 12.56 -9.34
C LEU A 117 0.17 12.44 -10.84
N TYR A 118 0.44 11.29 -11.44
CA TYR A 118 0.10 11.02 -12.83
C TYR A 118 -1.41 11.16 -13.06
N THR A 119 -2.22 10.56 -12.18
CA THR A 119 -3.67 10.61 -12.27
C THR A 119 -4.21 12.03 -12.08
N PHE A 120 -3.71 12.79 -11.09
CA PHE A 120 -4.13 14.18 -10.87
C PHE A 120 -3.79 15.11 -12.04
N ARG A 121 -2.72 14.86 -12.78
CA ARG A 121 -2.43 15.62 -14.00
C ARG A 121 -3.45 15.37 -15.12
N ALA A 122 -4.08 14.19 -15.15
CA ALA A 122 -5.09 13.85 -16.16
C ALA A 122 -6.49 14.37 -15.82
N VAL A 123 -6.79 14.58 -14.53
CA VAL A 123 -8.13 14.96 -14.03
C VAL A 123 -8.70 16.22 -14.70
N PRO A 124 -7.99 17.37 -14.81
CA PRO A 124 -8.59 18.58 -15.37
C PRO A 124 -9.06 18.41 -16.82
N LYS A 125 -8.26 17.73 -17.65
CA LYS A 125 -8.60 17.45 -19.05
C LYS A 125 -9.82 16.54 -19.15
N PHE A 126 -9.89 15.53 -18.28
CA PHE A 126 -11.05 14.64 -18.24
C PHE A 126 -12.31 15.37 -17.80
N ILE A 127 -12.23 16.21 -16.75
CA ILE A 127 -13.38 17.00 -16.27
C ILE A 127 -13.88 17.93 -17.36
N GLN A 128 -12.98 18.60 -18.09
CA GLN A 128 -13.34 19.45 -19.22
C GLN A 128 -14.09 18.63 -20.29
N MET A 129 -13.53 17.51 -20.73
CA MET A 129 -14.16 16.64 -21.73
C MET A 129 -15.54 16.14 -21.28
N ALA A 130 -15.68 15.70 -20.02
CA ALA A 130 -16.96 15.24 -19.48
C ALA A 130 -17.98 16.39 -19.39
N SER A 131 -17.53 17.59 -19.02
CA SER A 131 -18.37 18.80 -18.97
C SER A 131 -18.85 19.21 -20.37
N ASP A 132 -17.98 19.16 -21.38
CA ASP A 132 -18.32 19.49 -22.77
C ASP A 132 -19.37 18.51 -23.33
N LEU A 133 -19.36 17.26 -22.86
CA LEU A 133 -20.35 16.22 -23.19
C LEU A 133 -21.61 16.25 -22.31
N GLY A 134 -21.67 17.10 -21.29
CA GLY A 134 -22.77 17.14 -20.32
C GLY A 134 -22.86 15.89 -19.42
N ASP A 135 -21.79 15.10 -19.31
CA ASP A 135 -21.76 13.87 -18.52
C ASP A 135 -21.46 14.14 -17.04
N ILE A 136 -22.51 14.55 -16.32
CA ILE A 136 -22.44 14.84 -14.88
C ILE A 136 -22.03 13.61 -14.07
N THR A 137 -22.43 12.41 -14.48
CA THR A 137 -22.11 11.17 -13.76
C THR A 137 -20.60 10.92 -13.75
N SER A 138 -19.93 11.05 -14.89
CA SER A 138 -18.47 10.90 -14.98
C SER A 138 -17.72 11.96 -14.16
N ILE A 139 -18.22 13.20 -14.10
CA ILE A 139 -17.63 14.26 -13.26
C ILE A 139 -17.70 13.88 -11.78
N VAL A 140 -18.87 13.47 -11.30
CA VAL A 140 -19.07 13.07 -9.89
C VAL A 140 -18.16 11.88 -9.54
N LEU A 141 -18.08 10.89 -10.43
CA LEU A 141 -17.22 9.73 -10.24
C LEU A 141 -15.74 10.10 -10.17
N VAL A 142 -15.26 11.00 -11.03
CA VAL A 142 -13.86 11.47 -10.96
C VAL A 142 -13.59 12.24 -9.68
N ILE A 143 -14.50 13.10 -9.23
CA ILE A 143 -14.36 13.80 -7.94
C ILE A 143 -14.28 12.79 -6.79
N ALA A 144 -15.14 11.78 -6.79
CA ALA A 144 -15.10 10.71 -5.79
C ALA A 144 -13.77 9.94 -5.83
N GLN A 145 -13.27 9.60 -7.02
CA GLN A 145 -11.97 8.93 -7.18
C GLN A 145 -10.79 9.79 -6.69
N VAL A 146 -10.80 11.10 -6.98
CA VAL A 146 -9.80 12.04 -6.46
C VAL A 146 -9.82 12.06 -4.94
N PHE A 147 -11.00 12.13 -4.33
CA PHE A 147 -11.15 12.07 -2.88
C PHE A 147 -10.58 10.76 -2.30
N LEU A 148 -10.89 9.62 -2.91
CA LEU A 148 -10.35 8.32 -2.50
C LEU A 148 -8.82 8.27 -2.62
N TYR A 149 -8.24 8.81 -3.69
CA TYR A 149 -6.78 8.87 -3.83
C TYR A 149 -6.13 9.71 -2.72
N ILE A 150 -6.68 10.89 -2.41
CA ILE A 150 -6.21 11.73 -1.30
C ILE A 150 -6.32 10.96 0.01
N PHE A 151 -7.47 10.32 0.26
CA PHE A 151 -7.71 9.56 1.48
C PHE A 151 -6.71 8.41 1.65
N THR A 152 -6.43 7.64 0.59
CA THR A 152 -5.42 6.56 0.66
C THR A 152 -4.01 7.11 0.95
N ARG A 153 -3.65 8.30 0.42
CA ARG A 153 -2.36 8.93 0.74
C ARG A 153 -2.27 9.33 2.21
N LEU A 154 -3.33 9.92 2.76
CA LEU A 154 -3.39 10.27 4.17
C LEU A 154 -3.29 9.04 5.07
N LEU A 155 -3.93 7.94 4.69
CA LEU A 155 -3.85 6.67 5.42
C LEU A 155 -2.43 6.07 5.39
N ASN A 156 -1.79 6.07 4.22
CA ASN A 156 -0.39 5.62 4.08
C ASN A 156 0.58 6.51 4.87
N LEU A 157 0.36 7.82 4.93
CA LEU A 157 1.13 8.73 5.76
C LEU A 157 0.94 8.44 7.25
N TYR A 158 -0.31 8.21 7.68
CA TYR A 158 -0.62 7.80 9.06
C TYR A 158 0.12 6.51 9.45
N TRP A 159 0.09 5.48 8.62
CA TRP A 159 0.83 4.24 8.87
C TRP A 159 2.34 4.45 8.87
N THR A 160 2.88 5.33 8.02
CA THR A 160 4.30 5.71 8.04
C THR A 160 4.68 6.27 9.41
N ILE A 161 3.86 7.15 9.97
CA ILE A 161 4.08 7.73 11.31
C ILE A 161 4.10 6.62 12.37
N LEU A 162 3.19 5.63 12.29
CA LEU A 162 3.19 4.49 13.21
C LEU A 162 4.46 3.64 13.10
N ILE A 163 4.91 3.35 11.87
CA ILE A 163 6.15 2.61 11.61
C ILE A 163 7.35 3.35 12.21
N VAL A 164 7.49 4.65 11.93
CA VAL A 164 8.59 5.47 12.44
C VAL A 164 8.58 5.53 13.97
N ARG A 165 7.42 5.74 14.58
CA ARG A 165 7.26 5.71 16.05
C ARG A 165 7.70 4.37 16.64
N LYS A 166 7.31 3.26 16.00
CA LYS A 166 7.72 1.91 16.44
C LYS A 166 9.24 1.73 16.34
N LEU A 167 9.85 2.11 15.22
CA LEU A 167 11.31 2.01 15.03
C LEU A 167 12.09 2.84 16.06
N MET A 168 11.64 4.07 16.34
CA MET A 168 12.24 4.92 17.37
C MET A 168 12.13 4.31 18.77
N SER A 169 10.99 3.68 19.11
CA SER A 169 10.80 3.03 20.41
C SER A 169 11.78 1.86 20.62
N VAL A 170 12.00 1.04 19.58
CA VAL A 170 12.93 -0.09 19.62
C VAL A 170 14.37 0.40 19.78
N SER A 171 14.76 1.46 19.06
CA SER A 171 16.11 2.03 19.19
C SER A 171 16.40 2.54 20.61
N ARG A 172 15.42 3.18 21.27
CA ARG A 172 15.57 3.64 22.66
C ARG A 172 15.77 2.48 23.63
N HIS A 173 14.99 1.40 23.49
CA HIS A 173 15.10 0.23 24.37
C HIS A 173 16.46 -0.48 24.24
N ASN A 174 16.96 -0.63 23.01
CA ASN A 174 18.27 -1.26 22.80
C ASN A 174 19.41 -0.41 23.39
N LYS A 175 19.31 0.92 23.31
CA LYS A 175 20.30 1.83 23.94
C LYS A 175 20.32 1.68 25.47
N SER A 176 19.17 1.54 26.13
CA SER A 176 19.12 1.37 27.59
C SER A 176 19.68 0.02 28.05
N LEU A 177 19.50 -1.05 27.26
CA LEU A 177 20.11 -2.37 27.54
C LEU A 177 21.64 -2.35 27.41
N LEU A 178 22.18 -1.62 26.44
CA LEU A 178 23.63 -1.46 26.27
C LEU A 178 24.24 -0.67 27.43
N GLN A 179 23.59 0.40 27.89
CA GLN A 179 24.06 1.21 29.03
C GLN A 179 24.04 0.42 30.37
N THR A 180 23.02 -0.40 30.61
CA THR A 180 22.95 -1.21 31.84
C THR A 180 24.00 -2.34 31.86
N SER A 181 24.36 -2.88 30.69
CA SER A 181 25.39 -3.91 30.56
C SER A 181 26.79 -3.36 30.81
N SER A 182 27.12 -2.16 30.33
CA SER A 182 28.44 -1.54 30.55
C SER A 182 28.69 -1.17 32.01
N VAL A 183 27.66 -0.72 32.74
CA VAL A 183 27.75 -0.42 34.19
C VAL A 183 28.02 -1.69 35.01
N LYS A 184 27.40 -2.82 34.65
CA LYS A 184 27.62 -4.10 35.36
C LYS A 184 29.03 -4.66 35.15
N VAL A 185 29.60 -4.53 33.95
CA VAL A 185 30.97 -4.98 33.67
C VAL A 185 31.97 -4.16 34.49
N LYS A 186 31.78 -2.84 34.61
CA LYS A 186 32.67 -1.98 35.39
C LYS A 186 32.71 -2.35 36.88
N LYS A 187 31.56 -2.69 37.48
CA LYS A 187 31.48 -3.10 38.90
C LYS A 187 32.11 -4.46 39.24
N LYS A 188 32.50 -5.27 38.25
CA LYS A 188 33.03 -6.63 38.48
C LYS A 188 34.56 -6.69 38.40
N VAL A 189 35.20 -5.57 38.08
CA VAL A 189 36.66 -5.44 37.90
C VAL A 189 37.31 -4.69 39.08
N ASP A 190 36.49 -4.13 39.96
CA ASP A 190 36.90 -3.52 41.24
C ASP A 190 36.60 -4.50 42.40
#